data_AF-A0A660SBV4-F1
#
_entry.id   AF-A0A660SBV4-F1
#
_cell.length_a   1.000
_cell.length_b   1.000
_cell.length_c   1.000
_cell.angle_alpha   90.00
_cell.angle_beta   90.00
_cell.angle_gamma   90.00
#
_symmetry.space_group_name_H-M   'P 1'
#
loop_
_entity.id
_entity.type
_entity.pdbx_description
1 polymer ?
#
loop_
_entity_poly.entity_id
_entity_poly.type
_entity_poly.pdbx_seq_one_letter_code
_entity_poly.pdbx_strand_id
1 'polypeptide(L)'
;MNLKNATLFSIIGISYIFISRTVATFFPDIFTNLVVTRINTLLSLLASLTIVVFYIYFYKDYVSEKQIALKNASLLAIIGSIVVLLLFLKGVLVVFNLYVFRSQVFNIIAHWIGSIFSLYFFIIFYKETIHNLQSKLKLAILLAVIGSSLSILIRTFILFNYFYSGKFKWFWDYSIKFPLIVIPISVFMFFTSFYFFLTFYKEQ
;
A
#
# COMPACT_ATOMS: atom_id res chain seq x y z
N MET A 1 20.10 2.42 -8.74
CA MET A 1 19.43 1.16 -8.30
C MET A 1 18.80 0.55 -9.54
N ASN A 2 18.58 -0.77 -9.62
CA ASN A 2 17.82 -1.38 -10.71
C ASN A 2 16.41 -1.73 -10.21
N LEU A 3 15.48 -1.98 -11.13
CA LEU A 3 14.13 -2.39 -10.81
C LEU A 3 14.07 -3.67 -9.94
N LYS A 4 15.01 -4.61 -10.13
CA LYS A 4 15.09 -5.84 -9.33
C LYS A 4 15.30 -5.54 -7.84
N ASN A 5 16.25 -4.66 -7.52
CA ASN A 5 16.47 -4.22 -6.14
C ASN A 5 15.30 -3.38 -5.61
N ALA A 6 14.65 -2.57 -6.45
CA ALA A 6 13.47 -1.80 -6.05
C ALA A 6 12.29 -2.73 -5.65
N THR A 7 12.13 -3.82 -6.40
CA THR A 7 11.14 -4.85 -6.13
C THR A 7 11.47 -5.59 -4.83
N LEU A 8 12.74 -5.97 -4.62
CA LEU A 8 13.19 -6.58 -3.36
C LEU A 8 12.92 -5.69 -2.15
N PHE A 9 13.28 -4.40 -2.22
CA PHE A 9 12.99 -3.47 -1.15
C PHE A 9 11.49 -3.29 -0.92
N SER A 10 10.67 -3.35 -1.96
CA SER A 10 9.21 -3.33 -1.82
C SER A 10 8.68 -4.56 -1.10
N ILE A 11 9.22 -5.76 -1.38
CA ILE A 11 8.89 -6.99 -0.65
C ILE A 11 9.19 -6.82 0.84
N ILE A 12 10.37 -6.29 1.18
CA ILE A 12 10.74 -6.02 2.58
C ILE A 12 9.80 -4.99 3.20
N GLY A 13 9.51 -3.88 2.48
CA GLY A 13 8.65 -2.81 2.95
C GLY A 13 7.21 -3.24 3.23
N ILE A 14 6.55 -3.95 2.32
CA ILE A 14 5.18 -4.46 2.55
C ILE A 14 5.15 -5.48 3.70
N SER A 15 6.20 -6.31 3.83
CA SER A 15 6.30 -7.30 4.90
C SER A 15 6.44 -6.63 6.26
N TYR A 16 7.28 -5.60 6.33
CA TYR A 16 7.42 -4.76 7.52
C TYR A 16 6.09 -4.12 7.92
N ILE A 17 5.39 -3.46 6.98
CA ILE A 17 4.11 -2.79 7.26
C ILE A 17 3.07 -3.80 7.76
N PHE A 18 3.02 -4.99 7.15
CA PHE A 18 2.12 -6.05 7.57
C PHE A 18 2.43 -6.54 8.98
N ILE A 19 3.69 -6.88 9.28
CA ILE A 19 4.12 -7.33 10.61
C ILE A 19 3.86 -6.24 11.66
N SER A 20 4.25 -5.00 11.38
CA SER A 20 4.02 -3.85 12.27
C SER A 20 2.54 -3.70 12.63
N ARG A 21 1.64 -3.78 11.63
CA ARG A 21 0.19 -3.72 11.86
C ARG A 21 -0.35 -4.91 12.66
N THR A 22 0.17 -6.10 12.38
CA THR A 22 -0.17 -7.31 13.14
C THR A 22 0.23 -7.17 14.61
N VAL A 23 1.46 -6.72 14.89
CA VAL A 23 1.92 -6.47 16.26
C VAL A 23 1.06 -5.39 16.93
N ALA A 24 0.74 -4.30 16.24
CA ALA A 24 -0.12 -3.23 16.78
C ALA A 24 -1.54 -3.70 17.10
N THR A 25 -2.04 -4.72 16.38
CA THR A 25 -3.38 -5.28 16.60
C THR A 25 -3.41 -6.21 17.81
N PHE A 26 -2.42 -7.09 17.96
CA PHE A 26 -2.40 -8.09 19.04
C PHE A 26 -1.73 -7.60 20.32
N PHE A 27 -0.81 -6.65 20.22
CA PHE A 27 -0.01 -6.12 21.33
C PHE A 27 0.03 -4.57 21.29
N PRO A 28 -1.12 -3.89 21.40
CA PRO A 28 -1.18 -2.43 21.31
C PRO A 28 -0.33 -1.72 22.36
N ASP A 29 -0.17 -2.33 23.54
CA ASP A 29 0.60 -1.77 24.66
C ASP A 29 2.08 -1.52 24.33
N ILE A 30 2.64 -2.27 23.36
CA ILE A 30 4.03 -2.07 22.89
C ILE A 30 4.22 -0.65 22.32
N PHE A 31 3.19 -0.09 21.70
CA PHE A 31 3.23 1.24 21.08
C PHE A 31 2.90 2.39 22.04
N THR A 32 2.64 2.09 23.32
CA THR A 32 2.54 3.13 24.36
C THR A 32 3.91 3.76 24.65
N ASN A 33 5.00 3.01 24.42
CA ASN A 33 6.35 3.52 24.54
C ASN A 33 6.68 4.46 23.38
N LEU A 34 7.01 5.73 23.72
CA LEU A 34 7.30 6.77 22.74
C LEU A 34 8.48 6.43 21.80
N VAL A 35 9.52 5.77 22.32
CA VAL A 35 10.69 5.37 21.52
C VAL A 35 10.29 4.34 20.48
N VAL A 36 9.50 3.34 20.89
CA VAL A 36 9.00 2.30 19.98
C VAL A 36 8.11 2.91 18.90
N THR A 37 7.21 3.82 19.28
CA THR A 37 6.35 4.52 18.30
C THR A 37 7.15 5.39 17.33
N ARG A 38 8.19 6.09 17.78
CA ARG A 38 9.10 6.85 16.90
C ARG A 38 9.81 5.95 15.89
N ILE A 39 10.42 4.86 16.36
CA ILE A 39 11.12 3.90 15.50
C ILE A 39 10.14 3.29 14.50
N ASN A 40 8.98 2.81 14.96
CA ASN A 40 7.98 2.21 14.08
C ASN A 40 7.49 3.18 13.00
N THR A 41 7.28 4.44 13.35
CA THR A 41 6.79 5.46 12.41
C THR A 41 7.85 5.80 11.37
N LEU A 42 9.12 5.91 11.76
CA LEU A 42 10.25 6.11 10.84
C LEU A 42 10.43 4.91 9.90
N LEU A 43 10.41 3.69 10.43
CA LEU A 43 10.50 2.48 9.61
C LEU A 43 9.30 2.33 8.67
N SER A 44 8.10 2.73 9.09
CA SER A 44 6.92 2.74 8.22
C SER A 44 7.04 3.77 7.08
N LEU A 45 7.64 4.93 7.35
CA LEU A 45 7.98 5.92 6.32
C LEU A 45 8.97 5.32 5.31
N LEU A 46 10.04 4.69 5.78
CA LEU A 46 11.03 4.02 4.91
C LEU A 46 10.39 2.90 4.09
N ALA A 47 9.55 2.07 4.71
CA ALA A 47 8.80 1.01 4.02
C ALA A 47 7.82 1.57 2.98
N SER A 48 7.21 2.73 3.22
CA SER A 48 6.39 3.39 2.21
C SER A 48 7.23 3.96 1.07
N LEU A 49 8.44 4.43 1.35
CA LEU A 49 9.36 4.96 0.35
C LEU A 49 9.79 3.88 -0.64
N THR A 50 9.99 2.63 -0.20
CA THR A 50 10.37 1.54 -1.11
C THR A 50 9.32 1.30 -2.20
N ILE A 51 8.03 1.49 -1.89
CA ILE A 51 6.93 1.37 -2.85
C ILE A 51 6.96 2.48 -3.91
N VAL A 52 7.21 3.72 -3.48
CA VAL A 52 7.39 4.86 -4.41
C VAL A 52 8.57 4.58 -5.34
N VAL A 53 9.69 4.14 -4.77
CA VAL A 53 10.89 3.82 -5.52
C VAL A 53 10.63 2.69 -6.53
N PHE A 54 9.88 1.65 -6.15
CA PHE A 54 9.45 0.62 -7.08
C PHE A 54 8.69 1.19 -8.27
N TYR A 55 7.67 2.03 -8.06
CA TYR A 55 6.90 2.57 -9.18
C TYR A 55 7.74 3.51 -10.06
N ILE A 56 8.70 4.25 -9.50
CA ILE A 56 9.64 5.07 -10.27
C ILE A 56 10.52 4.21 -11.17
N TYR A 57 11.12 3.15 -10.63
CA TYR A 57 11.96 2.25 -11.44
C TYR A 57 11.12 1.42 -12.41
N PHE A 58 9.89 1.05 -12.04
CA PHE A 58 8.98 0.35 -12.95
C PHE A 58 8.69 1.24 -14.17
N TYR A 59 8.36 2.51 -13.94
CA TYR A 59 8.14 3.49 -14.98
C TYR A 59 9.37 3.68 -15.90
N LYS A 60 10.58 3.73 -15.32
CA LYS A 60 11.82 3.99 -16.07
C LYS A 60 12.36 2.77 -16.82
N ASP A 61 12.37 1.61 -16.17
CA ASP A 61 13.12 0.44 -16.63
C ASP A 61 12.23 -0.61 -17.32
N TYR A 62 10.92 -0.64 -16.99
CA TYR A 62 10.00 -1.67 -17.50
C TYR A 62 9.06 -1.16 -18.59
N VAL A 63 8.54 0.07 -18.46
CA VAL A 63 7.52 0.59 -19.39
C VAL A 63 8.17 0.97 -20.72
N SER A 64 7.75 0.30 -21.81
CA SER A 64 8.20 0.63 -23.15
C SER A 64 7.57 1.94 -23.65
N GLU A 65 8.25 2.67 -24.54
CA GLU A 65 7.73 3.93 -25.10
C GLU A 65 6.39 3.79 -25.83
N LYS A 66 6.09 2.59 -26.36
CA LYS A 66 4.83 2.28 -27.07
C LYS A 66 3.65 2.05 -26.12
N GLN A 67 3.91 1.84 -24.82
CA GLN A 67 2.91 1.46 -23.80
C GLN A 67 2.35 2.69 -23.09
N ILE A 68 1.61 3.53 -23.83
CA ILE A 68 1.14 4.83 -23.33
C ILE A 68 0.20 4.68 -22.13
N ALA A 69 -0.70 3.69 -22.12
CA ALA A 69 -1.64 3.54 -21.01
C ALA A 69 -0.91 3.07 -19.74
N LEU A 70 0.00 2.10 -19.84
CA LEU A 70 0.82 1.67 -18.69
C LEU A 70 1.75 2.77 -18.19
N LYS A 71 2.26 3.63 -19.08
CA LYS A 71 3.02 4.83 -18.71
C LYS A 71 2.21 5.76 -17.82
N ASN A 72 0.98 6.09 -18.24
CA ASN A 72 0.07 6.94 -17.47
C ASN A 72 -0.35 6.27 -16.15
N ALA A 73 -0.64 4.97 -16.18
CA ALA A 73 -1.01 4.21 -14.99
C ALA A 73 0.12 4.15 -13.97
N SER A 74 1.37 4.02 -14.43
CA SER A 74 2.57 4.05 -13.59
C SER A 74 2.78 5.44 -12.97
N LEU A 75 2.57 6.53 -13.73
CA LEU A 75 2.63 7.89 -13.18
C LEU A 75 1.58 8.12 -12.09
N LEU A 76 0.34 7.66 -12.31
CA LEU A 76 -0.71 7.72 -11.30
C LEU A 76 -0.33 6.91 -10.05
N ALA A 77 0.24 5.71 -10.22
CA ALA A 77 0.73 4.92 -9.08
C ALA A 77 1.86 5.61 -8.30
N ILE A 78 2.78 6.31 -9.00
CA ILE A 78 3.80 7.15 -8.35
C ILE A 78 3.12 8.25 -7.53
N ILE A 79 2.18 8.99 -8.10
CA ILE A 79 1.45 10.05 -7.38
C ILE A 79 0.72 9.47 -6.17
N GLY A 80 0.02 8.34 -6.35
CA GLY A 80 -0.75 7.70 -5.27
C GLY A 80 0.14 7.20 -4.14
N SER A 81 1.29 6.63 -4.47
CA SER A 81 2.27 6.18 -3.47
C SER A 81 2.96 7.35 -2.76
N ILE A 82 3.22 8.49 -3.44
CA ILE A 82 3.70 9.72 -2.81
C ILE A 82 2.66 10.28 -1.84
N VAL A 83 1.38 10.29 -2.22
CA VAL A 83 0.29 10.75 -1.34
C VAL A 83 0.23 9.90 -0.07
N VAL A 84 0.42 8.58 -0.17
CA VAL A 84 0.52 7.69 0.99
C VAL A 84 1.81 7.95 1.79
N LEU A 85 2.94 8.19 1.13
CA LEU A 85 4.21 8.55 1.79
C LEU A 85 4.07 9.82 2.63
N LEU A 86 3.37 10.83 2.14
CA LEU A 86 3.08 12.07 2.87
C LEU A 86 2.28 11.83 4.15
N LEU A 87 1.47 10.78 4.21
CA LEU A 87 0.78 10.41 5.45
C LEU A 87 1.73 9.84 6.49
N PHE A 88 2.67 8.99 6.08
CA PHE A 88 3.71 8.50 6.99
C PHE A 88 4.62 9.64 7.43
N LEU A 89 4.92 10.59 6.54
CA LEU A 89 5.70 11.79 6.89
C LEU A 89 4.96 12.64 7.91
N LYS A 90 3.66 12.89 7.72
CA LYS A 90 2.80 13.52 8.72
C LYS A 90 2.85 12.76 10.05
N GLY A 91 2.78 11.42 10.02
CA GLY A 91 2.92 10.58 11.21
C GLY A 91 4.24 10.84 11.95
N VAL A 92 5.36 10.88 11.24
CA VAL A 92 6.67 11.22 11.81
C VAL A 92 6.60 12.60 12.46
N LEU A 93 6.16 13.63 11.74
CA LEU A 93 6.08 14.99 12.29
C LEU A 93 5.28 15.04 13.60
N VAL A 94 4.12 14.38 13.66
CA VAL A 94 3.28 14.34 14.86
C VAL A 94 3.99 13.68 16.05
N VAL A 95 4.69 12.56 15.85
CA VAL A 95 5.41 11.84 16.93
C VAL A 95 6.65 12.61 17.42
N PHE A 96 7.16 13.54 16.61
CA PHE A 96 8.21 14.49 16.96
C PHE A 96 7.65 15.86 17.42
N ASN A 97 6.37 15.94 17.79
CA ASN A 97 5.68 17.14 18.29
C ASN A 97 5.63 18.33 17.28
N LEU A 98 5.76 18.05 15.98
CA LEU A 98 5.55 19.03 14.91
C LEU A 98 4.12 18.92 14.39
N TYR A 99 3.25 19.81 14.86
CA TYR A 99 1.82 19.80 14.55
C TYR A 99 1.52 20.38 13.16
N VAL A 100 1.78 19.61 12.11
CA VAL A 100 1.44 19.98 10.73
C VAL A 100 0.23 19.15 10.25
N PHE A 101 -0.75 19.81 9.63
CA PHE A 101 -1.97 19.20 9.04
C PHE A 101 -2.81 18.34 10.01
N ARG A 102 -3.54 18.97 10.94
CA ARG A 102 -4.44 18.26 11.90
C ARG A 102 -5.66 17.58 11.26
N SER A 103 -5.92 17.78 9.97
CA SER A 103 -7.11 17.22 9.31
C SER A 103 -7.07 15.69 9.27
N GLN A 104 -8.07 15.04 9.87
CA GLN A 104 -8.30 13.59 9.76
C GLN A 104 -8.78 13.22 8.36
N VAL A 105 -9.52 14.12 7.68
CA VAL A 105 -10.01 13.93 6.31
C VAL A 105 -8.87 13.63 5.34
N PHE A 106 -7.73 14.32 5.50
CA PHE A 106 -6.54 14.07 4.69
C PHE A 106 -6.06 12.62 4.80
N ASN A 107 -6.07 12.02 6.01
CA ASN A 107 -5.63 10.64 6.21
C ASN A 107 -6.47 9.64 5.42
N ILE A 108 -7.78 9.87 5.39
CA ILE A 108 -8.76 8.99 4.74
C ILE A 108 -8.69 9.14 3.23
N ILE A 109 -8.72 10.38 2.74
CA ILE A 109 -8.70 10.68 1.31
C ILE A 109 -7.39 10.21 0.68
N ALA A 110 -6.25 10.48 1.32
CA ALA A 110 -4.95 10.07 0.78
C ALA A 110 -4.82 8.54 0.70
N HIS A 111 -5.34 7.81 1.69
CA HIS A 111 -5.43 6.36 1.59
C HIS A 111 -6.36 5.94 0.43
N TRP A 112 -7.53 6.55 0.31
CA TRP A 112 -8.49 6.20 -0.74
C TRP A 112 -7.94 6.45 -2.15
N ILE A 113 -7.36 7.63 -2.41
CA ILE A 113 -6.69 7.98 -3.67
C ILE A 113 -5.56 6.99 -3.99
N GLY A 114 -4.69 6.69 -3.02
CA GLY A 114 -3.59 5.75 -3.21
C GLY A 114 -4.07 4.36 -3.63
N SER A 115 -5.22 3.90 -3.10
CA SER A 115 -5.79 2.62 -3.49
C SER A 115 -6.39 2.63 -4.90
N ILE A 116 -7.05 3.72 -5.31
CA ILE A 116 -7.60 3.87 -6.67
C ILE A 116 -6.49 3.81 -7.71
N PHE A 117 -5.41 4.57 -7.49
CA PHE A 117 -4.30 4.60 -8.44
C PHE A 117 -3.55 3.26 -8.49
N SER A 118 -3.43 2.56 -7.36
CA SER A 118 -2.87 1.21 -7.34
C SER A 118 -3.72 0.19 -8.11
N LEU A 119 -5.05 0.19 -7.94
CA LEU A 119 -5.93 -0.68 -8.73
C LEU A 119 -5.85 -0.35 -10.22
N TYR A 120 -5.92 0.94 -10.57
CA TYR A 120 -5.83 1.38 -11.95
C TYR A 120 -4.54 0.87 -12.60
N PHE A 121 -3.41 1.01 -11.89
CA PHE A 121 -2.13 0.44 -12.31
C PHE A 121 -2.21 -1.06 -12.57
N PHE A 122 -2.71 -1.86 -11.63
CA PHE A 122 -2.76 -3.31 -11.81
C PHE A 122 -3.70 -3.74 -12.94
N ILE A 123 -4.82 -3.05 -13.14
CA ILE A 123 -5.75 -3.32 -14.26
C ILE A 123 -5.07 -3.05 -15.59
N ILE A 124 -4.43 -1.89 -15.74
CA ILE A 124 -3.75 -1.52 -16.99
C ILE A 124 -2.55 -2.44 -17.22
N PHE A 125 -1.79 -2.73 -16.17
CA PHE A 125 -0.65 -3.64 -16.26
C PHE A 125 -1.11 -5.02 -16.73
N TYR A 126 -2.18 -5.57 -16.15
CA TYR A 126 -2.77 -6.83 -16.60
C TYR A 126 -3.14 -6.78 -18.09
N LYS A 127 -3.88 -5.74 -18.51
CA LYS A 127 -4.37 -5.61 -19.90
C LYS A 127 -3.24 -5.53 -20.90
N GLU A 128 -2.21 -4.73 -20.65
CA GLU A 128 -1.12 -4.54 -21.60
C GLU A 128 -0.13 -5.71 -21.67
N THR A 129 -0.09 -6.55 -20.63
CA THR A 129 0.88 -7.65 -20.55
C THR A 129 0.26 -9.05 -20.65
N ILE A 130 -1.05 -9.15 -20.85
CA ILE A 130 -1.80 -10.42 -20.93
C ILE A 130 -1.34 -11.33 -22.07
N HIS A 131 -0.78 -10.79 -23.16
CA HIS A 131 -0.33 -11.59 -24.29
C HIS A 131 1.15 -12.00 -24.18
N ASN A 132 1.98 -11.22 -23.50
CA ASN A 132 3.44 -11.35 -23.58
C ASN A 132 4.11 -11.97 -22.35
N LEU A 133 3.38 -12.13 -21.23
CA LEU A 133 3.95 -12.65 -19.99
C LEU A 133 3.88 -14.17 -19.83
N GLN A 134 4.69 -14.69 -18.91
CA GLN A 134 4.55 -16.05 -18.39
C GLN A 134 3.22 -16.20 -17.64
N SER A 135 2.70 -17.43 -17.59
CA SER A 135 1.42 -17.72 -16.92
C SER A 135 1.43 -17.37 -15.43
N LYS A 136 2.59 -17.47 -14.76
CA LYS A 136 2.75 -17.18 -13.33
C LYS A 136 2.59 -15.70 -13.01
N LEU A 137 3.27 -14.79 -13.72
CA LEU A 137 3.08 -13.35 -13.50
C LEU A 137 1.69 -12.88 -13.90
N LYS A 138 1.06 -13.46 -14.93
CA LYS A 138 -0.36 -13.16 -15.24
C LYS A 138 -1.28 -13.44 -14.04
N LEU A 139 -1.13 -14.61 -13.43
CA LEU A 139 -1.87 -14.97 -12.22
C LEU A 139 -1.53 -14.00 -11.07
N ALA A 140 -0.27 -13.65 -10.91
CA ALA A 140 0.17 -12.75 -9.84
C ALA A 140 -0.39 -11.33 -10.00
N ILE A 141 -0.44 -10.79 -11.22
CA ILE A 141 -1.07 -9.51 -11.52
C ILE A 141 -2.58 -9.60 -11.28
N LEU A 142 -3.25 -10.67 -11.72
CA LEU A 142 -4.69 -10.85 -11.47
C LEU A 142 -5.00 -10.88 -9.98
N LEU A 143 -4.21 -11.59 -9.18
CA LEU A 143 -4.32 -11.59 -7.73
C LEU A 143 -4.12 -10.19 -7.14
N ALA A 144 -3.17 -9.40 -7.65
CA ALA A 144 -2.99 -8.02 -7.23
C ALA A 144 -4.19 -7.12 -7.61
N VAL A 145 -4.84 -7.34 -8.76
CA VAL A 145 -6.10 -6.66 -9.12
C VAL A 145 -7.20 -6.98 -8.12
N ILE A 146 -7.35 -8.25 -7.72
CA ILE A 146 -8.35 -8.67 -6.73
C ILE A 146 -8.04 -8.04 -5.36
N GLY A 147 -6.78 -8.12 -4.91
CA GLY A 147 -6.35 -7.54 -3.64
C GLY A 147 -6.52 -6.02 -3.58
N SER A 148 -6.18 -5.30 -4.65
CA SER A 148 -6.35 -3.85 -4.74
C SER A 148 -7.82 -3.44 -4.84
N SER A 149 -8.66 -4.23 -5.51
CA SER A 149 -10.12 -4.04 -5.53
C SER A 149 -10.70 -4.14 -4.12
N LEU A 150 -10.31 -5.18 -3.37
CA LEU A 150 -10.72 -5.35 -1.98
C LEU A 150 -10.23 -4.20 -1.10
N SER A 151 -8.99 -3.72 -1.30
CA SER A 151 -8.47 -2.55 -0.60
C SER A 151 -9.31 -1.29 -0.88
N ILE A 152 -9.77 -1.06 -2.10
CA ILE A 152 -10.64 0.08 -2.42
C ILE A 152 -11.99 -0.04 -1.74
N LEU A 153 -12.59 -1.24 -1.72
CA LEU A 153 -13.87 -1.47 -1.04
C LEU A 153 -13.76 -1.14 0.45
N ILE A 154 -12.70 -1.62 1.12
CA ILE A 154 -12.44 -1.31 2.53
C ILE A 154 -12.24 0.19 2.74
N ARG A 155 -11.44 0.86 1.90
CA ARG A 155 -11.20 2.29 2.07
C ARG A 155 -12.43 3.14 1.78
N THR A 156 -13.27 2.72 0.83
CA THR A 156 -14.58 3.32 0.57
C THR A 156 -15.52 3.14 1.76
N PHE A 157 -15.54 1.96 2.38
CA PHE A 157 -16.29 1.71 3.61
C PHE A 157 -15.83 2.60 4.76
N ILE A 158 -14.51 2.75 4.97
CA ILE A 158 -13.97 3.67 6.00
C ILE A 158 -14.39 5.11 5.72
N LEU A 159 -14.28 5.56 4.47
CA LEU A 159 -14.65 6.90 4.05
C LEU A 159 -16.14 7.17 4.30
N PHE A 160 -17.01 6.25 3.88
CA PHE A 160 -18.45 6.34 4.12
C PHE A 160 -18.79 6.37 5.61
N ASN A 161 -18.19 5.46 6.40
CA ASN A 161 -18.42 5.42 7.83
C ASN A 161 -17.93 6.69 8.54
N TYR A 162 -16.84 7.31 8.07
CA TYR A 162 -16.39 8.59 8.60
C TYR A 162 -17.41 9.71 8.34
N PHE A 163 -17.93 9.82 7.12
CA PHE A 163 -18.95 10.83 6.79
C PHE A 163 -20.28 10.59 7.51
N TYR A 164 -20.66 9.32 7.72
CA TYR A 164 -21.91 8.97 8.39
C TYR A 164 -21.84 9.12 9.92
N SER A 165 -20.76 8.66 10.55
CA SER A 165 -20.64 8.61 12.01
C SER A 165 -19.89 9.79 12.64
N GLY A 166 -19.18 10.58 11.81
CA GLY A 166 -18.26 11.63 12.26
C GLY A 166 -17.02 11.13 13.02
N LYS A 167 -16.86 9.81 13.18
CA LYS A 167 -15.77 9.19 13.92
C LYS A 167 -14.87 8.40 12.99
N PHE A 168 -13.59 8.74 12.99
CA PHE A 168 -12.60 7.98 12.24
C PHE A 168 -12.26 6.67 12.95
N LYS A 169 -12.36 5.56 12.21
CA LYS A 169 -11.90 4.23 12.64
C LYS A 169 -11.22 3.54 11.48
N TRP A 170 -10.02 3.01 11.71
CA TRP A 170 -9.34 2.15 10.75
C TRP A 170 -10.04 0.80 10.65
N PHE A 171 -9.84 0.11 9.53
CA PHE A 171 -10.37 -1.25 9.35
C PHE A 171 -9.92 -2.20 10.47
N TRP A 172 -8.67 -2.05 10.94
CA TRP A 172 -8.13 -2.85 12.03
C TRP A 172 -8.83 -2.62 13.37
N ASP A 173 -9.43 -1.46 13.61
CA ASP A 173 -10.17 -1.19 14.85
C ASP A 173 -11.43 -2.08 14.95
N TYR A 174 -11.90 -2.61 13.82
CA TYR A 174 -13.00 -3.59 13.78
C TYR A 174 -12.55 -5.02 14.10
N SER A 175 -11.25 -5.31 14.14
CA SER A 175 -10.73 -6.65 14.45
C SER A 175 -11.12 -7.12 15.86
N ILE A 176 -11.25 -6.19 16.81
CA ILE A 176 -11.70 -6.50 18.18
C ILE A 176 -13.11 -7.08 18.17
N LYS A 177 -13.99 -6.56 17.29
CA LYS A 177 -15.40 -6.99 17.21
C LYS A 177 -15.63 -8.12 16.20
N PHE A 178 -14.87 -8.14 15.11
CA PHE A 178 -15.04 -9.07 13.99
C PHE A 178 -13.70 -9.67 13.52
N PRO A 179 -12.96 -10.37 14.39
CA PRO A 179 -11.62 -10.87 14.05
C PRO A 179 -11.65 -11.87 12.89
N LEU A 180 -12.68 -12.74 12.85
CA LEU A 180 -12.87 -13.76 11.80
C LEU A 180 -13.10 -13.17 10.41
N ILE A 181 -13.42 -11.88 10.29
CA ILE A 181 -13.62 -11.20 9.01
C ILE A 181 -12.40 -10.32 8.70
N VAL A 182 -12.00 -9.48 9.65
CA VAL A 182 -10.96 -8.47 9.44
C VAL A 182 -9.58 -9.09 9.21
N ILE A 183 -9.24 -10.15 9.97
CA ILE A 183 -7.92 -10.78 9.87
C ILE A 183 -7.77 -11.50 8.52
N PRO A 184 -8.67 -12.41 8.09
CA PRO A 184 -8.51 -13.10 6.80
C PRO A 184 -8.46 -12.14 5.60
N ILE A 185 -9.30 -11.10 5.60
CA ILE A 185 -9.31 -10.07 4.55
C ILE A 185 -7.94 -9.37 4.47
N SER A 186 -7.39 -8.98 5.62
CA SER A 186 -6.12 -8.26 5.66
C SER A 186 -4.94 -9.13 5.29
N VAL A 187 -4.95 -10.40 5.74
CA VAL A 187 -3.97 -11.42 5.36
C VAL A 187 -4.03 -11.68 3.85
N PHE A 188 -5.23 -11.79 3.29
CA PHE A 188 -5.42 -11.98 1.85
C PHE A 188 -4.92 -10.79 1.01
N MET A 189 -5.21 -9.55 1.43
CA MET A 189 -4.67 -8.35 0.76
C MET A 189 -3.14 -8.30 0.80
N PHE A 190 -2.54 -8.71 1.91
CA PHE A 190 -1.09 -8.84 2.01
C PHE A 190 -0.56 -9.89 1.04
N PHE A 191 -1.09 -11.11 1.07
CA PHE A 191 -0.60 -12.21 0.23
C PHE A 191 -0.75 -11.93 -1.26
N THR A 192 -1.84 -11.33 -1.70
CA THR A 192 -2.04 -10.96 -3.11
C THR A 192 -0.98 -9.96 -3.58
N SER A 193 -0.69 -8.92 -2.79
CA SER A 193 0.36 -7.94 -3.10
C SER A 193 1.75 -8.57 -3.02
N PHE A 194 2.02 -9.35 -1.98
CA PHE A 194 3.30 -10.02 -1.76
C PHE A 194 3.62 -11.00 -2.87
N TYR A 195 2.65 -11.83 -3.27
CA TYR A 195 2.79 -12.78 -4.36
C TYR A 195 3.08 -12.09 -5.69
N PHE A 196 2.47 -10.93 -5.95
CA PHE A 196 2.81 -10.08 -7.09
C PHE A 196 4.28 -9.66 -7.08
N PHE A 197 4.73 -8.99 -6.02
CA PHE A 197 6.11 -8.51 -5.96
C PHE A 197 7.13 -9.64 -6.01
N LEU A 198 6.85 -10.76 -5.35
CA LEU A 198 7.74 -11.93 -5.33
C LEU A 198 7.83 -12.59 -6.71
N THR A 199 6.72 -12.72 -7.43
CA THR A 199 6.71 -13.28 -8.78
C THR A 199 7.40 -12.33 -9.76
N PHE A 200 7.09 -11.03 -9.67
CA PHE A 200 7.72 -10.00 -10.50
C PHE A 200 9.24 -9.93 -10.29
N TYR A 201 9.72 -10.08 -9.05
CA TYR A 201 11.15 -10.13 -8.72
C TYR A 201 11.86 -11.34 -9.37
N LYS A 202 11.18 -12.49 -9.45
CA LYS A 202 11.74 -13.71 -10.05
C LYS A 202 11.80 -13.64 -11.58
N GLU A 203 10.92 -12.86 -12.20
CA GLU A 203 10.87 -12.71 -13.66
C GLU A 203 11.79 -11.58 -14.19
N GLN A 204 12.49 -10.87 -13.29
CA GLN A 204 13.54 -9.90 -13.60
C GLN A 204 14.95 -10.47 -13.45
#